data_AF-A0A3N6FD39-F1
#
_entry.id   AF-A0A3N6FD39-F1
#
_cell.length_a   1.000
_cell.length_b   1.000
_cell.length_c   1.000
_cell.angle_alpha   90.00
_cell.angle_beta   90.00
_cell.angle_gamma   90.00
#
_symmetry.space_group_name_H-M   'P 1'
#
loop_
_entity.id
_entity.type
_entity.pdbx_description
1 polymer ?
#
loop_
_entity_poly.entity_id
_entity_poly.type
_entity_poly.pdbx_seq_one_letter_code
_entity_poly.pdbx_strand_id
1 'polypeptide(L)'
;MGWVTEDGRHEGYAVAVLAGGRDATAEDNPVSGNTAWWCFDGQDGRPLAVGVRAGCDCYAADSSRVTRTWRGSTVHPVVFGDDEATEGFTGPSGPYAEWENTHLAPADNATVPGDVTALLIQVRERLTALAAERPLAALTAVARLEATAAAAGISAAAAAQRRGASWTDIGKAVGTTKQAAHQRFARHLKPADAAEAQERADADRIFRPEDTFLPERTR
;
A
#
# COMPACT_ATOMS: atom_id res chain seq x y z
N MET A 1 16.97 17.17 -4.32
CA MET A 1 17.23 16.79 -2.90
C MET A 1 16.54 15.46 -2.63
N GLY A 2 16.88 14.72 -1.57
CA GLY A 2 16.14 13.49 -1.22
C GLY A 2 14.81 13.79 -0.53
N TRP A 3 13.81 12.92 -0.69
CA TRP A 3 12.53 12.94 0.00
C TRP A 3 12.59 11.97 1.19
N VAL A 4 12.35 12.41 2.42
CA VAL A 4 12.53 11.55 3.61
C VAL A 4 11.21 11.42 4.37
N THR A 5 10.84 10.19 4.75
CA THR A 5 9.67 9.95 5.61
C THR A 5 9.91 10.45 7.04
N GLU A 6 8.84 10.79 7.77
CA GLU A 6 8.95 11.32 9.14
C GLU A 6 9.69 10.36 10.09
N ASP A 7 9.54 9.05 9.89
CA ASP A 7 10.23 8.01 10.66
C ASP A 7 11.67 7.74 10.21
N GLY A 8 12.15 8.42 9.16
CA GLY A 8 13.49 8.28 8.60
C GLY A 8 13.78 6.92 7.95
N ARG A 9 12.78 6.06 7.77
CA ARG A 9 12.99 4.70 7.23
C ARG A 9 13.09 4.65 5.71
N HIS A 10 12.67 5.71 5.03
CA HIS A 10 12.72 5.79 3.58
C HIS A 10 13.32 7.12 3.15
N GLU A 11 14.39 7.05 2.37
CA GLU A 11 14.93 8.18 1.63
C GLU A 11 14.69 7.95 0.13
N GLY A 12 13.67 8.62 -0.40
CA GLY A 12 13.33 8.70 -1.81
C GLY A 12 14.21 9.68 -2.57
N TYR A 13 14.41 9.44 -3.86
CA TYR A 13 15.20 10.32 -4.73
C TYR A 13 14.87 10.10 -6.21
N ALA A 14 15.12 11.13 -7.03
CA ALA A 14 15.06 11.03 -8.49
C ALA A 14 16.43 10.65 -9.08
N VAL A 15 16.50 9.47 -9.71
CA VAL A 15 17.70 8.95 -10.39
C VAL A 15 17.68 9.37 -11.85
N ALA A 16 18.79 9.90 -12.35
CA ALA A 16 18.96 10.19 -13.76
C ALA A 16 18.86 8.91 -14.60
N VAL A 17 18.14 8.97 -15.71
CA VAL A 17 18.09 7.91 -16.72
C VAL A 17 18.87 8.38 -17.93
N LEU A 18 19.87 7.60 -18.36
CA LEU A 18 20.73 7.94 -19.49
C LEU A 18 20.19 7.36 -20.81
N ALA A 19 20.80 7.77 -21.91
CA ALA A 19 20.51 7.22 -23.24
C ALA A 19 20.58 5.67 -23.21
N GLY A 20 19.57 5.01 -23.79
CA GLY A 20 19.39 3.57 -23.69
C GLY A 20 18.53 3.11 -22.51
N GLY A 21 18.04 4.04 -21.67
CA GLY A 21 17.02 3.76 -20.65
C GLY A 21 17.54 3.17 -19.34
N ARG A 22 18.86 3.09 -19.17
CA ARG A 22 19.50 2.65 -17.93
C ARG A 22 19.58 3.79 -16.91
N ASP A 23 19.53 3.43 -15.64
CA ASP A 23 19.79 4.36 -14.55
C ASP A 23 21.29 4.77 -14.56
N ALA A 24 21.55 6.02 -14.19
CA ALA A 24 22.90 6.52 -13.97
C ALA A 24 23.50 5.96 -12.68
N THR A 25 24.80 5.77 -12.68
CA THR A 25 25.59 5.45 -11.48
C THR A 25 26.52 6.61 -11.14
N ALA A 26 27.10 6.59 -9.93
CA ALA A 26 28.11 7.58 -9.55
C ALA A 26 29.36 7.54 -10.46
N GLU A 27 29.62 6.41 -11.13
CA GLU A 27 30.73 6.26 -12.07
C GLU A 27 30.48 7.00 -13.40
N ASP A 28 29.21 7.22 -13.77
CA ASP A 28 28.86 7.96 -14.99
C ASP A 28 29.15 9.46 -14.86
N ASN A 29 29.16 10.00 -13.64
CA ASN A 29 29.64 11.34 -13.35
C ASN A 29 30.49 11.36 -12.06
N PRO A 30 31.79 11.01 -12.17
CA PRO A 30 32.69 10.96 -11.01
C PRO A 30 32.91 12.33 -10.35
N VAL A 31 32.66 13.43 -11.07
CA VAL A 31 32.84 14.79 -10.56
C VAL A 31 31.77 15.13 -9.52
N SER A 32 30.52 14.70 -9.73
CA SER A 32 29.46 14.84 -8.73
C SER A 32 29.44 13.69 -7.73
N GLY A 33 29.83 12.48 -8.17
CA GLY A 33 29.77 11.27 -7.35
C GLY A 33 28.35 10.88 -6.95
N ASN A 34 27.33 11.37 -7.65
CA ASN A 34 25.92 11.13 -7.35
C ASN A 34 25.13 10.78 -8.62
N THR A 35 23.88 10.36 -8.44
CA THR A 35 22.99 9.92 -9.52
C THR A 35 21.86 10.91 -9.81
N ALA A 36 21.92 12.11 -9.22
CA ALA A 36 20.88 13.11 -9.34
C ALA A 36 20.82 13.69 -10.75
N TRP A 37 19.62 13.83 -11.29
CA TRP A 37 19.39 14.22 -12.69
C TRP A 37 20.03 15.55 -13.09
N TRP A 38 20.09 16.54 -12.19
CA TRP A 38 20.74 17.83 -12.45
C TRP A 38 22.26 17.73 -12.61
N CYS A 39 22.89 16.61 -12.21
CA CYS A 39 24.31 16.37 -12.47
C CYS A 39 24.56 15.78 -13.87
N PHE A 40 23.52 15.47 -14.63
CA PHE A 40 23.59 14.89 -15.97
C PHE A 40 22.92 15.84 -16.98
N ASP A 41 23.44 17.06 -17.11
CA ASP A 41 22.87 18.15 -17.92
C ASP A 41 23.49 18.28 -19.33
N GLY A 42 24.45 17.42 -19.67
CA GLY A 42 25.17 17.48 -20.95
C GLY A 42 26.23 18.60 -21.03
N GLN A 43 26.39 19.43 -19.99
CA GLN A 43 27.36 20.52 -19.98
C GLN A 43 28.76 20.02 -19.61
N ASP A 44 29.80 20.72 -20.05
CA ASP A 44 31.20 20.42 -19.73
C ASP A 44 31.63 18.96 -20.03
N GLY A 45 31.00 18.34 -21.02
CA GLY A 45 31.26 16.94 -21.41
C GLY A 45 30.62 15.89 -20.49
N ARG A 46 29.75 16.30 -19.57
CA ARG A 46 28.96 15.39 -18.73
C ARG A 46 27.93 14.63 -19.57
N PRO A 47 27.52 13.41 -19.17
CA PRO A 47 26.40 12.74 -19.82
C PRO A 47 25.09 13.52 -19.63
N LEU A 48 24.13 13.29 -20.52
CA LEU A 48 22.81 13.91 -20.48
C LEU A 48 21.75 12.91 -19.99
N ALA A 49 20.97 13.30 -18.99
CA ALA A 49 19.76 12.59 -18.59
C ALA A 49 18.69 12.76 -19.67
N VAL A 50 18.09 11.65 -20.09
CA VAL A 50 16.94 11.62 -21.01
C VAL A 50 15.61 11.45 -20.26
N GLY A 51 15.66 11.28 -18.94
CA GLY A 51 14.52 11.18 -18.05
C GLY A 51 14.97 10.92 -16.62
N VAL A 52 14.01 10.68 -15.73
CA VAL A 52 14.26 10.33 -14.32
C VAL A 52 13.42 9.15 -13.87
N ARG A 53 13.92 8.38 -12.92
CA ARG A 53 13.22 7.27 -12.28
C ARG A 53 13.16 7.49 -10.78
N ALA A 54 12.05 7.12 -10.16
CA ALA A 54 11.95 7.10 -8.70
C ALA A 54 12.90 6.06 -8.10
N GLY A 55 13.59 6.41 -7.04
CA GLY A 55 14.41 5.52 -6.22
C GLY A 55 14.06 5.68 -4.75
N CYS A 56 14.33 4.64 -3.96
CA CYS A 56 14.31 4.73 -2.50
C CYS A 56 15.41 3.86 -1.93
N ASP A 57 16.13 4.38 -0.94
CA ASP A 57 16.90 3.57 -0.01
C ASP A 57 16.06 3.37 1.26
N CYS A 58 15.88 2.11 1.65
CA CYS A 58 15.08 1.70 2.81
C CYS A 58 16.00 1.32 3.96
N TYR A 59 15.67 1.81 5.15
CA TYR A 59 16.45 1.61 6.36
C TYR A 59 15.67 0.76 7.37
N ALA A 60 16.40 0.02 8.20
CA ALA A 60 15.81 -0.55 9.41
C ALA A 60 15.55 0.57 10.43
N ALA A 61 14.62 0.34 11.36
CA ALA A 61 14.49 1.20 12.53
C ALA A 61 15.85 1.37 13.22
N ASP A 62 16.22 2.61 13.52
CA ASP A 62 17.45 2.99 14.23
C ASP A 62 18.77 2.63 13.50
N SER A 63 18.75 2.51 12.18
CA SER A 63 19.93 2.19 11.36
C SER A 63 20.10 3.15 10.20
N SER A 64 21.32 3.65 9.98
CA SER A 64 21.67 4.39 8.75
C SER A 64 22.11 3.48 7.59
N ARG A 65 22.13 2.16 7.80
CA ARG A 65 22.49 1.19 6.76
C ARG A 65 21.28 0.89 5.88
N VAL A 66 21.46 1.10 4.57
CA VAL A 66 20.49 0.68 3.55
C VAL A 66 20.32 -0.83 3.61
N THR A 67 19.07 -1.26 3.82
CA THR A 67 18.67 -2.67 3.88
C THR A 67 18.14 -3.17 2.54
N ARG A 68 17.50 -2.28 1.78
CA ARG A 68 16.96 -2.54 0.46
C ARG A 68 16.98 -1.23 -0.33
N THR A 69 17.25 -1.35 -1.62
CA THR A 69 17.03 -0.28 -2.58
C THR A 69 15.84 -0.64 -3.46
N TRP A 70 14.92 0.30 -3.63
CA TRP A 70 13.78 0.20 -4.53
C TRP A 70 13.95 1.14 -5.73
N ARG A 71 13.38 0.74 -6.87
CA ARG A 71 13.37 1.51 -8.12
C ARG A 71 11.97 1.46 -8.72
N GLY A 72 11.47 2.62 -9.13
CA GLY A 72 10.24 2.78 -9.89
C GLY A 72 10.35 2.13 -11.27
N SER A 73 9.23 1.68 -11.83
CA SER A 73 9.23 1.07 -13.16
C SER A 73 9.10 2.12 -14.27
N THR A 74 8.64 3.32 -13.95
CA THR A 74 8.37 4.39 -14.92
C THR A 74 9.59 5.29 -15.12
N VAL A 75 9.85 5.67 -16.38
CA VAL A 75 10.77 6.77 -16.72
C VAL A 75 9.93 8.02 -16.92
N HIS A 76 10.13 9.02 -16.07
CA HIS A 76 9.46 10.31 -16.13
C HIS A 76 10.29 11.33 -16.93
N PRO A 77 9.66 12.34 -17.52
CA PRO A 77 10.37 13.42 -18.21
C PRO A 77 11.34 14.16 -17.27
N VAL A 78 12.44 14.65 -17.84
CA VAL A 78 13.34 15.60 -17.18
C VAL A 78 13.18 16.97 -17.83
N VAL A 79 13.06 18.02 -17.01
CA VAL A 79 12.94 19.41 -17.43
C VAL A 79 14.03 20.21 -16.74
N PHE A 80 15.16 20.41 -17.43
CA PHE A 80 16.29 21.12 -16.85
C PHE A 80 15.93 22.56 -16.49
N GLY A 81 16.24 22.96 -15.24
CA GLY A 81 15.90 24.26 -14.68
C GLY A 81 14.52 24.34 -14.03
N ASP A 82 13.75 23.25 -14.02
CA ASP A 82 12.46 23.14 -13.34
C ASP A 82 12.39 21.83 -12.52
N ASP A 83 12.76 21.94 -11.24
CA ASP A 83 12.78 20.82 -10.31
C ASP A 83 11.37 20.26 -10.08
N GLU A 84 10.34 21.11 -10.03
CA GLU A 84 8.96 20.66 -9.79
C GLU A 84 8.42 19.91 -11.00
N ALA A 85 8.67 20.39 -12.22
CA ALA A 85 8.27 19.68 -13.43
C ALA A 85 9.00 18.33 -13.60
N THR A 86 10.19 18.18 -13.03
CA THR A 86 11.00 16.94 -13.08
C THR A 86 10.66 15.97 -11.95
N GLU A 87 10.61 16.46 -10.71
CA GLU A 87 10.45 15.63 -9.51
C GLU A 87 8.98 15.42 -9.12
N GLY A 88 8.11 16.38 -9.44
CA GLY A 88 6.67 16.30 -9.23
C GLY A 88 6.27 16.23 -7.75
N PHE A 89 6.97 16.94 -6.86
CA PHE A 89 6.78 16.84 -5.41
C PHE A 89 5.38 17.27 -4.96
N THR A 90 4.78 18.27 -5.63
CA THR A 90 3.43 18.77 -5.32
C THR A 90 2.35 18.24 -6.27
N GLY A 91 2.76 17.57 -7.35
CA GLY A 91 1.88 17.09 -8.40
C GLY A 91 1.33 15.67 -8.16
N PRO A 92 0.24 15.29 -8.85
CA PRO A 92 -0.31 13.93 -8.78
C PRO A 92 0.49 12.90 -9.61
N SER A 93 1.62 13.30 -10.20
CA SER A 93 2.43 12.51 -11.12
C SER A 93 3.91 12.86 -11.00
N GLY A 94 4.77 12.03 -11.56
CA GLY A 94 6.22 12.20 -11.49
C GLY A 94 6.88 11.14 -10.59
N PRO A 95 8.20 11.19 -10.44
CA PRO A 95 8.93 10.20 -9.65
C PRO A 95 8.60 10.29 -8.15
N TYR A 96 8.30 11.47 -7.61
CA TYR A 96 7.81 11.60 -6.23
C TYR A 96 6.49 10.86 -6.04
N ALA A 97 5.49 11.16 -6.87
CA ALA A 97 4.18 10.52 -6.80
C ALA A 97 4.27 8.99 -7.00
N GLU A 98 5.17 8.50 -7.86
CA GLU A 98 5.41 7.06 -8.00
C GLU A 98 6.02 6.45 -6.72
N TRP A 99 7.02 7.11 -6.12
CA TRP A 99 7.61 6.69 -4.85
C TRP A 99 6.57 6.65 -3.73
N GLU A 100 5.81 7.71 -3.53
CA GLU A 100 4.78 7.79 -2.50
C GLU A 100 3.69 6.72 -2.70
N ASN A 101 3.12 6.63 -3.91
CA ASN A 101 1.95 5.78 -4.14
C ASN A 101 2.28 4.30 -4.39
N THR A 102 3.44 4.01 -4.96
CA THR A 102 3.80 2.63 -5.36
C THR A 102 4.75 1.98 -4.37
N HIS A 103 5.60 2.76 -3.71
CA HIS A 103 6.57 2.23 -2.74
C HIS A 103 6.11 2.40 -1.29
N LEU A 104 5.75 3.60 -0.86
CA LEU A 104 5.38 3.87 0.54
C LEU A 104 3.98 3.38 0.88
N ALA A 105 2.98 3.77 0.08
CA ALA A 105 1.58 3.50 0.39
C ALA A 105 1.27 2.01 0.65
N PRO A 106 1.85 1.02 -0.06
CA PRO A 106 1.63 -0.39 0.29
C PRO A 106 2.17 -0.78 1.68
N ALA A 107 3.30 -0.20 2.11
CA ALA A 107 3.89 -0.46 3.43
C ALA A 107 3.10 0.23 4.55
N ASP A 108 2.68 1.48 4.32
CA ASP A 108 1.86 2.24 5.28
C ASP A 108 0.49 1.58 5.47
N ASN A 109 -0.16 1.17 4.38
CA ASN A 109 -1.45 0.47 4.45
C ASN A 109 -1.37 -0.90 5.15
N ALA A 110 -0.18 -1.50 5.24
CA ALA A 110 0.04 -2.77 5.93
C ALA A 110 0.43 -2.58 7.41
N THR A 111 0.75 -1.36 7.84
CA THR A 111 1.18 -1.05 9.20
C THR A 111 -0.03 -1.00 10.14
N VAL A 112 0.06 -1.69 11.28
CA VAL A 112 -0.98 -1.64 12.31
C VAL A 112 -0.84 -0.31 13.06
N PRO A 113 -1.90 0.52 13.13
CA PRO A 113 -1.87 1.77 13.89
C PRO A 113 -1.42 1.58 15.35
N GLY A 114 -0.71 2.58 15.89
CA GLY A 114 -0.11 2.50 17.22
C GLY A 114 -1.12 2.34 18.36
N ASP A 115 -2.29 2.96 18.23
CA ASP A 115 -3.41 2.84 19.16
C ASP A 115 -4.00 1.42 19.17
N VAL A 116 -4.17 0.80 18.00
CA VAL A 116 -4.58 -0.61 17.88
C VAL A 116 -3.56 -1.54 18.53
N THR A 117 -2.27 -1.27 18.31
CA THR A 117 -1.18 -2.02 18.95
C THR A 117 -1.24 -1.90 20.47
N ALA A 118 -1.47 -0.69 21.00
CA ALA A 118 -1.61 -0.46 22.44
C ALA A 118 -2.82 -1.19 23.04
N LEU A 119 -3.96 -1.22 22.34
CA LEU A 119 -5.14 -1.97 22.76
C LEU A 119 -4.88 -3.47 22.84
N LEU A 120 -4.18 -4.05 21.86
CA LEU A 120 -3.81 -5.47 21.87
C LEU A 120 -2.90 -5.81 23.05
N ILE A 121 -1.93 -4.94 23.38
CA ILE A 121 -1.07 -5.08 24.56
C ILE A 121 -1.91 -5.05 25.84
N GLN A 122 -2.83 -4.08 25.98
CA GLN A 122 -3.68 -3.96 27.15
C GLN A 122 -4.61 -5.16 27.34
N VAL A 123 -5.19 -5.69 26.26
CA VAL A 123 -6.03 -6.90 26.32
C VAL A 123 -5.22 -8.09 26.81
N ARG A 124 -3.99 -8.29 26.30
CA ARG A 124 -3.09 -9.35 26.75
C ARG A 124 -2.80 -9.25 28.25
N GLU A 125 -2.42 -8.07 28.73
CA GLU A 125 -2.12 -7.85 30.16
C GLU A 125 -3.31 -8.16 31.06
N ARG A 126 -4.52 -7.71 30.68
CA ARG A 126 -5.75 -7.99 31.43
C ARG A 126 -6.10 -9.48 31.44
N LEU A 127 -5.91 -10.18 30.33
CA LEU A 127 -6.13 -11.62 30.26
C LEU A 127 -5.14 -12.39 31.14
N THR A 128 -3.87 -11.97 31.19
CA THR A 128 -2.87 -12.55 32.08
C THR A 128 -3.22 -12.34 33.55
N ALA A 129 -3.62 -11.12 33.94
CA ALA A 129 -4.07 -10.83 35.30
C ALA A 129 -5.31 -11.67 35.67
N LEU A 130 -6.30 -11.72 34.78
CA LEU A 130 -7.51 -12.52 34.98
C LEU A 130 -7.20 -14.02 35.09
N ALA A 131 -6.20 -14.52 34.38
CA ALA A 131 -5.81 -15.93 34.47
C ALA A 131 -5.23 -16.30 35.85
N ALA A 132 -4.54 -15.36 36.52
CA ALA A 132 -4.00 -15.56 37.86
C ALA A 132 -5.10 -15.67 38.92
N GLU A 133 -6.19 -14.91 38.76
CA GLU A 133 -7.29 -14.84 39.73
C GLU A 133 -8.44 -15.81 39.41
N ARG A 134 -8.78 -15.94 38.11
CA ARG A 134 -9.99 -16.60 37.61
C ARG A 134 -9.71 -17.32 36.27
N PRO A 135 -8.94 -18.42 36.27
CA PRO A 135 -8.43 -19.06 35.05
C PRO A 135 -9.52 -19.50 34.06
N LEU A 136 -10.64 -20.06 34.52
CA LEU A 136 -11.74 -20.45 33.62
C LEU A 136 -12.45 -19.24 32.98
N ALA A 137 -12.54 -18.12 33.70
CA ALA A 137 -13.07 -16.87 33.15
C ALA A 137 -12.11 -16.28 32.10
N ALA A 138 -10.79 -16.37 32.34
CA ALA A 138 -9.78 -15.97 31.36
C ALA A 138 -9.89 -16.80 30.07
N LEU A 139 -10.02 -18.14 30.16
CA LEU A 139 -10.22 -19.00 28.99
C LEU A 139 -11.50 -18.64 28.22
N THR A 140 -12.58 -18.33 28.94
CA THR A 140 -13.83 -17.88 28.31
C THR A 140 -13.64 -16.55 27.57
N ALA A 141 -12.88 -15.62 28.14
CA ALA A 141 -12.57 -14.34 27.50
C ALA A 141 -11.65 -14.50 26.29
N VAL A 142 -10.66 -15.39 26.35
CA VAL A 142 -9.79 -15.75 25.21
C VAL A 142 -10.62 -16.32 24.07
N ALA A 143 -11.50 -17.28 24.33
CA ALA A 143 -12.35 -17.87 23.29
C ALA A 143 -13.24 -16.83 22.59
N ARG A 144 -13.74 -15.83 23.34
CA ARG A 144 -14.50 -14.71 22.77
C ARG A 144 -13.62 -13.81 21.91
N LEU A 145 -12.41 -13.48 22.38
CA LEU A 145 -11.44 -12.68 21.63
C LEU A 145 -11.06 -13.38 20.31
N GLU A 146 -10.79 -14.68 20.34
CA GLU A 146 -10.49 -15.48 19.15
C GLU A 146 -11.65 -15.46 18.14
N ALA A 147 -12.89 -15.60 18.61
CA ALA A 147 -14.08 -15.52 17.76
C ALA A 147 -14.23 -14.14 17.10
N THR A 148 -14.06 -13.06 17.88
CA THR A 148 -14.10 -11.68 17.36
C THR A 148 -12.97 -11.43 16.35
N ALA A 149 -11.75 -11.85 16.66
CA ALA A 149 -10.59 -11.70 15.77
C ALA A 149 -10.76 -12.51 14.49
N ALA A 150 -11.35 -13.71 14.56
CA ALA A 150 -11.65 -14.53 13.39
C ALA A 150 -12.66 -13.84 12.46
N ALA A 151 -13.73 -13.26 13.02
CA ALA A 151 -14.72 -12.51 12.25
C ALA A 151 -14.11 -11.26 11.60
N ALA A 152 -13.37 -10.45 12.36
CA ALA A 152 -12.68 -9.27 11.83
C ALA A 152 -11.67 -9.64 10.74
N GLY A 153 -10.96 -10.75 10.89
CA GLY A 153 -10.01 -11.26 9.90
C GLY A 153 -10.66 -11.62 8.56
N ILE A 154 -11.89 -12.14 8.57
CA ILE A 154 -12.65 -12.40 7.34
C ILE A 154 -12.97 -11.08 6.62
N SER A 155 -13.46 -10.07 7.34
CA SER A 155 -13.76 -8.75 6.78
C SER A 155 -12.53 -8.07 6.21
N ALA A 156 -11.39 -8.15 6.91
CA ALA A 156 -10.11 -7.61 6.44
C ALA A 156 -9.62 -8.32 5.17
N ALA A 157 -9.69 -9.66 5.12
CA ALA A 157 -9.32 -10.43 3.93
C ALA A 157 -10.21 -10.11 2.72
N ALA A 158 -11.52 -9.89 2.95
CA ALA A 158 -12.46 -9.45 1.92
C ALA A 158 -12.08 -8.08 1.35
N ALA A 159 -11.82 -7.11 2.23
CA ALA A 159 -11.40 -5.77 1.84
C ALA A 159 -10.07 -5.78 1.08
N ALA A 160 -9.11 -6.60 1.52
CA ALA A 160 -7.82 -6.76 0.84
C ALA A 160 -7.99 -7.34 -0.58
N GLN A 161 -8.81 -8.40 -0.74
CA GLN A 161 -9.14 -8.96 -2.06
C GLN A 161 -9.79 -7.93 -2.99
N ARG A 162 -10.77 -7.16 -2.51
CA ARG A 162 -11.41 -6.09 -3.30
C ARG A 162 -10.42 -5.00 -3.74
N ARG A 163 -9.33 -4.80 -2.99
CA ARG A 163 -8.23 -3.89 -3.32
C ARG A 163 -7.12 -4.56 -4.15
N GLY A 164 -7.34 -5.78 -4.63
CA GLY A 164 -6.42 -6.50 -5.51
C GLY A 164 -5.31 -7.28 -4.81
N ALA A 165 -5.32 -7.40 -3.47
CA ALA A 165 -4.30 -8.16 -2.76
C ALA A 165 -4.35 -9.64 -3.11
N SER A 166 -3.19 -10.24 -3.39
CA SER A 166 -3.11 -11.66 -3.68
C SER A 166 -3.22 -12.51 -2.40
N TRP A 167 -3.53 -13.80 -2.55
CA TRP A 167 -3.47 -14.73 -1.42
C TRP A 167 -2.09 -14.86 -0.78
N THR A 168 -1.03 -14.55 -1.52
CA THR A 168 0.33 -14.49 -1.00
C THR A 168 0.49 -13.30 -0.06
N ASP A 169 -0.04 -12.14 -0.41
CA ASP A 169 0.05 -10.91 0.39
C ASP A 169 -0.78 -11.04 1.67
N ILE A 170 -2.00 -11.56 1.56
CA ILE A 170 -2.86 -11.87 2.71
C ILE A 170 -2.18 -12.87 3.65
N GLY A 171 -1.53 -13.91 3.10
CA GLY A 171 -0.77 -14.88 3.89
C GLY A 171 0.36 -14.22 4.68
N LYS A 172 1.17 -13.39 4.02
CA LYS A 172 2.25 -12.63 4.68
C LYS A 172 1.71 -11.73 5.79
N ALA A 173 0.63 -11.00 5.55
CA ALA A 173 0.05 -10.06 6.50
C ALA A 173 -0.42 -10.73 7.81
N VAL A 174 -0.96 -11.95 7.72
CA VAL A 174 -1.41 -12.71 8.91
C VAL A 174 -0.37 -13.69 9.45
N GLY A 175 0.86 -13.67 8.92
CA GLY A 175 1.97 -14.53 9.38
C GLY A 175 1.81 -16.01 9.01
N THR A 176 1.20 -16.31 7.87
CA THR A 176 0.98 -17.70 7.41
C THR A 176 1.29 -17.91 5.93
N THR A 177 1.15 -19.14 5.44
CA THR A 177 1.38 -19.46 4.02
C THR A 177 0.19 -19.05 3.15
N LYS A 178 0.43 -18.84 1.84
CA LYS A 178 -0.63 -18.61 0.85
C LYS A 178 -1.76 -19.65 0.95
N GLN A 179 -1.40 -20.93 1.05
CA GLN A 179 -2.36 -22.04 1.09
C GLN A 179 -3.19 -22.00 2.38
N ALA A 180 -2.56 -21.77 3.53
CA ALA A 180 -3.27 -21.67 4.81
C ALA A 180 -4.21 -20.46 4.83
N ALA A 181 -3.79 -19.31 4.29
CA ALA A 181 -4.64 -18.13 4.16
C ALA A 181 -5.85 -18.39 3.24
N HIS A 182 -5.61 -19.01 2.08
CA HIS A 182 -6.69 -19.38 1.15
C HIS A 182 -7.68 -20.34 1.82
N GLN A 183 -7.22 -21.41 2.48
CA GLN A 183 -8.08 -22.35 3.19
C GLN A 183 -8.89 -21.66 4.30
N ARG A 184 -8.27 -20.74 5.04
CA ARG A 184 -8.90 -20.02 6.15
C ARG A 184 -10.00 -19.06 5.69
N PHE A 185 -9.76 -18.29 4.63
CA PHE A 185 -10.63 -17.17 4.27
C PHE A 185 -11.49 -17.41 3.02
N ALA A 186 -11.02 -18.16 2.01
CA ALA A 186 -11.68 -18.21 0.70
C ALA A 186 -13.14 -18.71 0.76
N ARG A 187 -13.45 -19.63 1.69
CA ARG A 187 -14.82 -20.14 1.89
C ARG A 187 -15.81 -19.08 2.38
N HIS A 188 -15.33 -18.05 3.07
CA HIS A 188 -16.14 -16.96 3.62
C HIS A 188 -16.27 -15.77 2.65
N LEU A 189 -15.41 -15.69 1.64
CA LEU A 189 -15.44 -14.63 0.64
C LEU A 189 -16.34 -14.98 -0.56
N LYS A 190 -16.43 -16.27 -0.90
CA LYS A 190 -17.24 -16.77 -2.02
C LYS A 190 -18.76 -16.56 -1.94
N PRO A 191 -19.42 -16.25 -0.80
CA PRO A 191 -20.85 -15.94 -0.79
C PRO A 191 -21.19 -14.44 -0.73
N ALA A 192 -20.25 -13.55 -0.38
CA ALA A 192 -20.56 -12.12 -0.16
C ALA A 192 -20.78 -11.37 -1.49
N ASP A 193 -19.97 -11.66 -2.51
CA ASP A 193 -20.11 -11.05 -3.83
C ASP A 193 -21.40 -11.54 -4.56
N ALA A 194 -21.87 -12.75 -4.24
CA ALA A 194 -23.09 -13.30 -4.81
C ALA A 194 -24.36 -12.74 -4.14
N ALA A 195 -24.32 -12.51 -2.82
CA ALA A 195 -25.45 -11.93 -2.08
C ALA A 195 -25.64 -10.43 -2.41
N GLU A 196 -24.56 -9.64 -2.45
CA GLU A 196 -24.63 -8.23 -2.84
C GLU A 196 -25.01 -8.06 -4.32
N ALA A 197 -24.54 -8.94 -5.23
CA ALA A 197 -24.96 -8.92 -6.64
C ALA A 197 -26.42 -9.33 -6.83
N GLN A 198 -26.92 -10.29 -6.03
CA GLN A 198 -28.31 -10.73 -6.07
C GLN A 198 -29.25 -9.66 -5.52
N GLU A 199 -28.88 -9.00 -4.41
CA GLU A 199 -29.69 -7.92 -3.82
C GLU A 199 -29.74 -6.68 -4.75
N ARG A 200 -28.64 -6.38 -5.46
CA ARG A 200 -28.58 -5.32 -6.47
C ARG A 200 -29.39 -5.67 -7.73
N ALA A 201 -29.36 -6.94 -8.16
CA ALA A 201 -30.16 -7.43 -9.29
C ALA A 201 -31.66 -7.49 -8.97
N ASP A 202 -32.03 -7.81 -7.73
CA ASP A 202 -33.42 -7.85 -7.27
C ASP A 202 -33.98 -6.42 -7.08
N ALA A 203 -33.17 -5.46 -6.64
CA ALA A 203 -33.55 -4.04 -6.59
C ALA A 203 -33.84 -3.45 -7.99
N ASP A 204 -33.01 -3.77 -8.99
CA ASP A 204 -33.23 -3.35 -10.39
C ASP A 204 -34.45 -4.03 -11.03
N ARG A 205 -34.83 -5.23 -10.56
CA ARG A 205 -36.02 -5.94 -11.05
C ARG A 205 -37.32 -5.35 -10.48
N ILE A 206 -37.28 -4.76 -9.28
CA ILE A 206 -38.43 -4.15 -8.62
C ILE A 206 -38.77 -2.77 -9.23
N PHE A 207 -37.81 -2.08 -9.85
CA PHE A 207 -38.04 -0.79 -10.52
C PHE A 207 -38.07 -0.95 -12.06
N ARG A 208 -39.12 -1.59 -12.59
CA ARG A 208 -39.43 -1.50 -14.03
C ARG A 208 -40.25 -0.24 -14.33
N PRO A 209 -39.83 0.65 -15.25
CA PRO A 209 -40.52 1.91 -15.56
C PRO A 209 -41.80 1.74 -16.40
N GLU A 210 -42.39 0.55 -16.47
CA GLU A 210 -43.59 0.29 -17.29
C GLU A 210 -44.91 0.35 -16.51
N ASP A 211 -44.89 0.36 -15.16
CA ASP A 211 -46.11 0.46 -14.34
C ASP A 211 -46.48 1.91 -14.01
N THR A 212 -46.33 2.83 -14.97
CA THR A 212 -46.91 4.17 -14.84
C THR A 212 -48.34 4.18 -15.37
N PHE A 213 -49.26 4.01 -14.44
CA PHE A 213 -50.70 4.27 -14.52
C PHE A 213 -51.08 5.34 -15.55
N LEU A 214 -51.79 4.98 -16.63
CA LEU A 214 -52.49 5.94 -17.50
C LEU A 214 -53.84 6.28 -16.87
N PRO A 215 -54.19 7.56 -16.66
CA PRO A 215 -55.51 7.91 -16.14
C PRO A 215 -56.59 7.79 -17.22
N GLU A 216 -57.72 7.22 -16.83
CA GLU A 216 -58.94 7.11 -17.63
C GLU A 216 -59.40 8.48 -18.14
N ARG A 217 -59.60 8.60 -19.45
CA ARG A 217 -60.28 9.73 -20.07
C ARG A 217 -61.79 9.44 -20.11
N THR A 218 -62.53 10.09 -19.22
CA THR A 218 -63.97 10.30 -19.34
C THR A 218 -64.31 11.13 -20.58
N ARG A 219 -65.20 10.61 -21.42
CA ARG A 219 -66.30 11.36 -22.06
C ARG A 219 -67.46 10.43 -22.34
#